data_AF-A0A7U6QLL0-F1
#
_entry.id   AF-A0A7U6QLL0-F1
#
_cell.length_a   1.000
_cell.length_b   1.000
_cell.length_c   1.000
_cell.angle_alpha   90.00
_cell.angle_beta   90.00
_cell.angle_gamma   90.00
#
_symmetry.space_group_name_H-M   'P 1'
#
loop_
_entity.id
_entity.type
_entity.pdbx_description
1 polymer ?
#
loop_
_entity_poly.entity_id
_entity_poly.type
_entity_poly.pdbx_seq_one_letter_code
_entity_poly.pdbx_strand_id
1 'polypeptide(L)' 'MMQLPYSFAKRHQILAILAIDPELPPTLVLTKATPLSAINEAVRFLQQQGSRGVPTYESVSSDDF' A
#
# COMPACT_ATOMS: atom_id res chain seq x y z
N MET A 1 4.12 -10.50 -9.73
CA MET A 1 3.23 -10.40 -8.56
C MET A 1 4.11 -10.29 -7.33
N MET A 2 4.41 -9.07 -6.88
CA MET A 2 5.01 -8.87 -5.56
C MET A 2 4.29 -7.69 -4.92
N GLN A 3 3.46 -8.03 -3.94
CA GLN A 3 2.66 -7.17 -3.09
C GLN A 3 3.40 -6.95 -1.77
N LEU A 4 2.82 -6.14 -0.89
CA LEU A 4 3.20 -6.07 0.51
C LEU A 4 3.24 -7.49 1.13
N PRO A 5 4.15 -7.79 2.08
CA PRO A 5 4.15 -9.08 2.76
C PRO A 5 2.77 -9.34 3.38
N TYR A 6 2.18 -10.51 3.14
CA TYR A 6 0.80 -10.79 3.56
C TYR A 6 0.55 -10.53 5.05
N SER A 7 1.46 -10.98 5.91
CA SER A 7 1.37 -10.77 7.36
C SER A 7 1.41 -9.30 7.76
N PHE A 8 2.19 -8.49 7.04
CA PHE A 8 2.27 -7.05 7.21
C PHE A 8 0.98 -6.36 6.75
N ALA A 9 0.53 -6.67 5.52
CA ALA A 9 -0.68 -6.14 4.91
C ALA A 9 -1.91 -6.41 5.79
N LYS A 10 -2.05 -7.66 6.27
CA LYS A 10 -3.14 -8.07 7.17
C LYS A 10 -3.08 -7.38 8.53
N ARG A 11 -1.90 -7.33 9.16
CA ARG A 11 -1.73 -6.74 10.50
C ARG A 11 -2.08 -5.26 10.52
N HIS A 12 -1.74 -4.53 9.46
CA HIS A 12 -1.89 -3.08 9.41
C HIS A 12 -3.08 -2.61 8.58
N GLN A 13 -3.88 -3.54 8.05
CA GLN A 13 -4.97 -3.27 7.12
C GLN A 13 -4.51 -2.30 6.01
N ILE A 14 -3.49 -2.72 5.26
CA ILE A 14 -2.96 -1.97 4.13
C ILE A 14 -2.80 -2.87 2.90
N LEU A 15 -3.29 -2.41 1.75
CA LEU A 15 -3.15 -3.06 0.45
C LEU A 15 -2.44 -2.14 -0.52
N ALA A 16 -1.61 -2.72 -1.38
CA ALA A 16 -1.03 -2.03 -2.52
C ALA A 16 -1.68 -2.53 -3.81
N ILE A 17 -2.36 -1.63 -4.51
CA ILE A 17 -2.91 -1.85 -5.85
C ILE A 17 -1.91 -1.27 -6.83
N LEU A 18 -1.26 -2.13 -7.60
CA LEU A 18 -0.33 -1.71 -8.64
C LEU A 18 -1.12 -1.22 -9.86
N ALA A 19 -0.67 -0.13 -10.48
CA ALA A 19 -1.20 0.32 -11.75
C ALA A 19 -0.88 -0.71 -12.85
N ILE A 20 -1.77 -0.80 -13.84
CA ILE A 20 -1.53 -1.62 -15.04
C ILE A 20 -0.36 -1.03 -15.84
N ASP A 21 -0.28 0.29 -15.92
CA ASP A 21 0.86 1.01 -16.47
C ASP A 21 1.93 1.21 -15.37
N PRO A 22 3.13 0.61 -15.50
CA PRO A 22 4.19 0.71 -14.50
C PRO A 22 4.77 2.13 -14.35
N GLU A 23 4.52 3.03 -15.28
CA GLU A 23 4.91 4.45 -15.16
C GLU A 23 3.96 5.23 -14.24
N LEU A 24 2.77 4.69 -13.95
CA LEU A 24 1.82 5.30 -13.01
C LEU A 24 2.10 4.87 -11.56
N PRO A 25 1.88 5.77 -10.59
CA PRO A 25 2.03 5.43 -9.18
C PRO A 25 1.01 4.37 -8.74
N PRO A 26 1.38 3.49 -7.81
CA PRO A 26 0.44 2.54 -7.20
C PRO A 26 -0.52 3.26 -6.23
N THR A 27 -1.63 2.61 -5.91
CA THR A 27 -2.56 3.07 -4.87
C THR A 27 -2.36 2.25 -3.60
N LEU A 28 -2.19 2.93 -2.46
CA LEU A 28 -2.26 2.33 -1.13
C LEU A 28 -3.66 2.48 -0.57
N VAL A 29 -4.36 1.36 -0.43
CA VAL A 29 -5.66 1.29 0.26
C VAL A 29 -5.41 0.98 1.73
N LEU A 30 -6.01 1.78 2.62
CA LEU A 30 -5.75 1.74 4.05
C LEU A 30 -7.00 2.10 4.85
N THR A 31 -7.01 1.81 6.15
CA THR A 31 -8.08 2.22 7.06
C THR A 31 -7.66 3.41 7.91
N LYS A 32 -8.60 4.04 8.60
CA LYS A 32 -8.28 5.12 9.57
C LYS A 32 -7.39 4.64 10.73
N ALA A 33 -7.37 3.33 10.98
CA ALA A 33 -6.56 2.73 12.03
C ALA A 33 -5.12 2.40 11.57
N THR A 34 -4.85 2.45 10.26
CA THR A 34 -3.51 2.16 9.72
C THR A 34 -2.50 3.18 10.24
N PRO A 35 -1.48 2.77 11.01
CA PRO A 35 -0.53 3.71 11.59
C PRO A 35 0.42 4.25 10.51
N LEU A 36 0.84 5.50 10.66
CA LEU A 36 1.75 6.17 9.73
C LEU A 36 3.06 5.38 9.50
N SER A 37 3.56 4.69 10.53
CA SER A 37 4.74 3.82 10.42
C SER A 37 4.53 2.66 9.43
N ALA A 38 3.32 2.07 9.39
CA ALA A 38 2.99 1.03 8.43
C ALA A 38 2.82 1.61 7.01
N ILE A 39 2.28 2.82 6.88
CA ILE A 39 2.21 3.51 5.59
C ILE A 39 3.62 3.72 5.04
N ASN A 40 4.54 4.23 5.86
CA ASN A 40 5.93 4.47 5.46
C ASN A 40 6.65 3.17 5.05
N GLU A 41 6.44 2.07 5.79
CA GLU A 41 7.05 0.79 5.43
C GLU A 41 6.44 0.19 4.15
N ALA A 42 5.14 0.39 3.92
CA ALA A 42 4.50 0.02 2.66
C ALA A 42 5.09 0.76 1.46
N VAL A 43 5.30 2.08 1.59
CA VAL A 43 5.99 2.88 0.57
C VAL A 43 7.41 2.35 0.33
N ARG A 44 8.13 1.99 1.40
CA ARG A 44 9.48 1.43 1.30
C ARG A 44 9.51 0.11 0.54
N PHE A 45 8.56 -0.80 0.80
CA PHE A 45 8.43 -2.05 0.04
C PHE A 45 8.19 -1.78 -1.44
N LEU A 46 7.31 -0.85 -1.78
CA LEU A 46 7.03 -0.47 -3.17
C LEU A 46 8.26 0.11 -3.87
N GLN A 47 9.02 0.96 -3.20
CA GLN A 47 10.26 1.54 -3.73
C GLN A 47 11.34 0.47 -3.96
N GLN A 48 11.51 -0.47 -3.03
CA GLN A 48 12.44 -1.60 -3.18
C GLN A 48 12.09 -2.49 -4.37
N GLN A 49 10.81 -2.53 -4.75
CA GLN A 49 10.30 -3.25 -5.91
C GLN A 49 10.39 -2.44 -7.22
N GLY A 50 10.93 -1.22 -7.18
CA GLY A 50 11.15 -0.38 -8.35
C GLY A 50 10.01 0.59 -8.66
N SER A 51 9.01 0.73 -7.78
CA SER A 51 8.00 1.78 -7.91
C SER A 51 8.65 3.15 -7.67
N ARG A 52 8.61 4.02 -8.67
CA ARG A 52 9.26 5.33 -8.65
C ARG A 52 8.33 6.49 -8.28
N GLY A 53 7.02 6.24 -8.32
CA GLY A 53 6.00 7.24 -7.99
C GLY A 53 5.66 7.26 -6.50
N VAL A 54 5.26 8.45 -6.00
CA VAL A 54 4.60 8.55 -4.70
C VAL A 54 3.23 7.88 -4.82
N PRO A 55 2.89 6.90 -3.97
CA PRO A 55 1.60 6.24 -4.07
C PRO A 55 0.45 7.23 -3.87
N THR A 56 -0.66 6.98 -4.55
CA THR A 56 -1.94 7.58 -4.16
C THR A 56 -2.46 6.86 -2.92
N TYR A 57 -3.26 7.55 -2.11
CA TYR A 57 -3.81 6.98 -0.88
C TYR A 57 -5.34 6.97 -0.95
N GLU A 58 -5.91 5.82 -0.64
CA GLU A 58 -7.35 5.62 -0.56
C GLU A 58 -7.71 5.08 0.82
N SER A 59 -8.64 5.76 1.50
CA SER A 59 -9.09 5.34 2.82
C SER A 59 -10.46 4.67 2.73
N VAL A 60 -10.56 3.46 3.26
CA VAL A 60 -11.80 2.70 3.38
C VAL A 60 -12.15 2.46 4.86
N SER A 61 -13.38 2.04 5.14
CA SER A 61 -13.77 1.61 6.48
C SER A 61 -13.09 0.28 6.82
N SER A 62 -12.96 -0.04 8.11
CA SER A 62 -12.39 -1.33 8.53
C SER A 62 -13.29 -2.53 8.20
N ASP A 63 -14.59 -2.31 8.00
CA ASP A 63 -15.54 -3.36 7.64
C ASP A 63 -15.53 -3.65 6.13
N ASP A 64 -15.11 -2.67 5.32
CA ASP A 64 -14.99 -2.78 3.86
C ASP A 64 -13.59 -3.24 3.41
N PHE A 65 -12.64 -3.39 4.33
CA PHE A 65 -11.25 -3.77 4.07
C PHE A 65 -11.02 -5.29 4.17
#